data_AF-D0GN30-F1
#
_entry.id   AF-D0GN30-F1
#
_cell.length_a   1.000
_cell.length_b   1.000
_cell.length_c   1.000
_cell.angle_alpha   90.00
_cell.angle_beta   90.00
_cell.angle_gamma   90.00
#
_symmetry.space_group_name_H-M   'P 1'
#
loop_
_entity.id
_entity.type
_entity.pdbx_description
1 polymer ?
#
loop_
_entity_poly.entity_id
_entity_poly.type
_entity_poly.pdbx_seq_one_letter_code
_entity_poly.pdbx_strand_id
1 'polypeptide(L)'
;MFPVGGKIFFQIWKDRVSKKRKVKIEYVYQSTEQLKNGEQLGLKNPPMRKVLEMEECPVDKNGFCSYEKFEEVLKNARNKKY
;
A
#
# COMPACT_ATOMS: atom_id res chain seq x y z
N MET A 1 6.60 15.53 1.48
CA MET A 1 7.89 15.15 0.86
C MET A 1 7.90 13.64 0.67
N PHE A 2 8.31 13.13 -0.50
CA PHE A 2 8.39 11.69 -0.76
C PHE A 2 9.82 11.18 -0.50
N PRO A 3 10.03 10.27 0.46
CA PRO A 3 11.32 9.64 0.71
C PRO A 3 11.98 9.03 -0.54
N VAL A 4 13.29 9.22 -0.65
CA VAL A 4 14.11 8.60 -1.71
C VAL A 4 13.99 7.09 -1.62
N GLY A 5 13.76 6.45 -2.77
CA GLY A 5 13.59 4.99 -2.84
C GLY A 5 12.29 4.47 -2.22
N GLY A 6 11.41 5.34 -1.73
CA GLY A 6 10.09 4.98 -1.24
C GLY A 6 9.21 4.39 -2.34
N LYS A 7 8.41 3.38 -1.99
CA LYS A 7 7.60 2.60 -2.93
C LYS A 7 6.16 2.55 -2.46
N ILE A 8 5.23 2.73 -3.39
CA ILE A 8 3.82 2.41 -3.18
C ILE A 8 3.63 0.95 -3.56
N PHE A 9 3.36 0.11 -2.58
CA PHE A 9 3.30 -1.34 -2.73
C PHE A 9 1.84 -1.79 -2.76
N PHE A 10 1.37 -2.15 -3.95
CA PHE A 10 0.02 -2.69 -4.16
C PHE A 10 0.03 -4.20 -3.96
N GLN A 11 -0.86 -4.70 -3.10
CA GLN A 11 -0.96 -6.12 -2.78
C GLN A 11 -2.38 -6.60 -3.00
N ILE A 12 -2.56 -7.62 -3.84
CA ILE A 12 -3.85 -8.29 -4.04
C ILE A 12 -3.83 -9.57 -3.21
N TRP A 13 -4.74 -9.65 -2.26
CA TRP A 13 -4.90 -10.79 -1.36
C TRP A 13 -6.19 -11.54 -1.69
N LYS A 14 -6.16 -12.86 -1.60
CA LYS A 14 -7.36 -13.70 -1.72
C LYS A 14 -7.63 -14.34 -0.37
N ASP A 15 -8.76 -13.99 0.23
CA ASP A 15 -9.20 -14.57 1.49
C ASP A 15 -9.52 -16.07 1.29
N ARG A 16 -8.98 -16.93 2.17
CA ARG A 16 -9.09 -18.39 1.97
C ARG A 16 -10.50 -18.91 2.24
N VAL A 17 -11.26 -18.25 3.11
CA VAL A 17 -12.58 -18.68 3.58
C VAL A 17 -13.66 -18.15 2.63
N SER A 18 -13.76 -16.84 2.51
CA SER A 18 -14.75 -16.15 1.67
C SER A 18 -14.43 -16.19 0.18
N LYS A 19 -13.20 -16.56 -0.20
CA LYS A 19 -12.66 -16.53 -1.58
C LYS A 19 -12.64 -15.13 -2.23
N LYS A 20 -13.03 -14.08 -1.49
CA LYS A 20 -13.05 -12.71 -1.97
C LYS A 20 -11.65 -12.14 -2.09
N ARG A 21 -11.46 -11.24 -3.06
CA ARG A 21 -10.22 -10.50 -3.25
C ARG A 21 -10.25 -9.21 -2.43
N LYS A 22 -9.12 -8.89 -1.83
CA LYS A 22 -8.88 -7.68 -1.06
C LYS A 22 -7.60 -7.02 -1.56
N VAL A 23 -7.51 -5.71 -1.39
CA VAL A 23 -6.31 -4.93 -1.76
C VAL A 23 -5.77 -4.26 -0.53
N LYS A 24 -4.46 -4.30 -0.35
CA LYS A 24 -3.73 -3.51 0.64
C LYS A 24 -2.68 -2.68 -0.07
N ILE A 25 -2.62 -1.40 0.27
CA ILE A 25 -1.66 -0.46 -0.29
C ILE A 25 -0.79 0.02 0.86
N GLU A 26 0.52 -0.11 0.71
CA GLU A 26 1.47 0.33 1.73
C GLU A 26 2.52 1.26 1.10
N TYR A 27 2.87 2.33 1.79
CA TYR A 27 4.06 3.10 1.48
C TYR A 27 5.24 2.50 2.26
N VAL A 28 6.19 1.93 1.54
CA VAL A 28 7.38 1.29 2.10
C VAL A 28 8.60 2.14 1.79
N TYR A 29 9.32 2.58 2.81
CA TYR A 29 10.43 3.51 2.67
C TYR A 29 11.48 3.33 3.77
N GLN A 30 12.69 3.83 3.54
CA GLN A 30 13.72 3.88 4.57
C GLN A 30 13.64 5.19 5.35
N SER A 31 13.95 5.15 6.65
CA SER A 31 14.14 6.39 7.43
C SER A 31 15.40 7.13 6.96
N THR A 32 15.50 8.42 7.30
CA THR A 32 16.72 9.20 7.01
C THR A 32 17.96 8.59 7.65
N GLU A 33 17.81 7.99 8.83
CA GLU A 33 18.90 7.30 9.54
C GLU A 33 19.34 6.02 8.80
N GLN A 34 18.38 5.18 8.40
CA GLN A 34 18.66 3.98 7.60
C GLN A 34 19.38 4.29 6.29
N LEU A 35 18.97 5.39 5.61
CA LEU A 35 19.62 5.85 4.39
C LEU A 35 21.03 6.39 4.66
N LYS A 36 21.19 7.23 5.69
CA LYS A 36 22.47 7.84 6.05
C LYS A 36 23.52 6.78 6.44
N ASN A 37 23.09 5.77 7.20
CA ASN A 37 23.97 4.75 7.74
C ASN A 37 24.18 3.56 6.78
N GLY A 38 23.49 3.54 5.63
CA GLY A 38 23.58 2.43 4.67
C GLY A 38 23.12 1.09 5.27
N GLU A 39 22.11 1.12 6.14
CA GLU A 39 21.69 -0.06 6.89
C GLU A 39 21.17 -1.18 5.99
N GLN A 40 21.61 -2.41 6.28
CA GLN A 40 21.06 -3.60 5.62
C GLN A 40 19.64 -3.86 6.12
N LEU A 41 18.69 -3.90 5.19
CA LEU A 41 17.28 -4.13 5.49
C LEU A 41 16.92 -5.61 5.38
N GLY A 42 16.03 -6.06 6.25
CA GLY A 42 15.49 -7.42 6.25
C GLY A 42 14.35 -7.57 7.26
N LEU A 43 13.95 -8.80 7.58
CA LEU A 43 12.87 -9.02 8.55
C LEU A 43 13.23 -8.56 9.98
N LYS A 44 14.52 -8.61 10.35
CA LYS A 44 15.02 -8.16 11.66
C LYS A 44 15.23 -6.64 11.74
N ASN A 45 15.53 -5.99 10.61
CA ASN A 45 15.65 -4.54 10.48
C ASN A 45 14.78 -4.07 9.30
N PRO A 46 13.46 -3.99 9.47
CA PRO A 46 12.56 -3.71 8.37
C PRO A 46 12.62 -2.22 7.96
N PRO A 47 12.31 -1.92 6.69
CA PRO A 47 12.00 -0.55 6.31
C PRO A 47 10.73 -0.07 7.03
N MET A 48 10.56 1.25 7.05
CA MET A 48 9.32 1.88 7.49
C MET A 48 8.16 1.49 6.56
N ARG A 49 6.98 1.28 7.14
CA ARG A 49 5.75 0.93 6.43
C ARG A 49 4.60 1.77 6.95
N LYS A 50 3.79 2.31 6.03
CA LYS A 50 2.55 3.00 6.34
C LYS A 50 1.43 2.49 5.45
N VAL A 51 0.31 2.07 6.03
CA VAL A 51 -0.89 1.71 5.26
C VAL A 51 -1.45 2.98 4.62
N LEU A 52 -1.76 2.90 3.33
CA LEU A 52 -2.43 3.95 2.59
C LEU A 52 -3.91 3.60 2.42
N GLU A 53 -4.74 4.63 2.45
CA GLU A 53 -6.18 4.55 2.28
C GLU A 53 -6.58 5.51 1.15
N MET A 54 -7.52 5.07 0.30
CA MET A 54 -8.12 5.94 -0.71
C MET A 54 -9.46 6.43 -0.16
N GLU A 55 -9.79 7.69 -0.38
CA GLU A 55 -11.03 8.30 0.14
C GLU A 55 -12.29 7.49 -0.24
N GLU A 56 -12.34 6.96 -1.46
CA GLU A 56 -13.46 6.16 -1.97
C GLU A 56 -13.34 4.65 -1.66
N CYS A 57 -12.31 4.21 -0.93
CA CYS A 57 -12.03 2.80 -0.65
C CYS A 57 -11.49 2.66 0.79
N PRO A 58 -12.36 2.79 1.81
CA PRO A 58 -11.93 2.77 3.20
C PRO A 58 -11.35 1.41 3.57
N VAL A 59 -10.31 1.42 4.41
CA VAL A 59 -9.61 0.19 4.81
C VAL A 59 -10.19 -0.40 6.10
N ASP A 60 -10.19 -1.73 6.19
CA ASP A 60 -10.55 -2.43 7.42
C ASP A 60 -9.45 -2.30 8.49
N LYS A 61 -9.69 -2.87 9.69
CA LYS A 61 -8.73 -2.86 10.81
C LYS A 61 -7.34 -3.45 10.46
N ASN A 62 -7.25 -4.24 9.39
CA ASN A 62 -6.00 -4.86 8.92
C ASN A 62 -5.37 -4.11 7.73
N GLY A 63 -6.00 -3.02 7.28
CA GLY A 63 -5.53 -2.18 6.18
C GLY A 63 -5.99 -2.66 4.80
N PHE A 64 -7.06 -3.45 4.70
CA PHE A 64 -7.57 -3.93 3.41
C PHE A 64 -8.80 -3.17 2.93
N CYS A 65 -8.84 -2.86 1.63
CA CYS A 65 -10.06 -2.50 0.92
C CYS A 65 -10.58 -3.66 0.05
N SER A 66 -11.88 -3.66 -0.30
CA SER A 66 -12.44 -4.59 -1.28
C SER A 66 -11.81 -4.39 -2.66
N TYR A 67 -11.49 -5.48 -3.35
CA TYR A 67 -10.95 -5.43 -4.72
C TYR A 67 -11.93 -4.80 -5.72
N GLU A 68 -13.23 -5.07 -5.57
CA GLU A 68 -14.28 -4.52 -6.45
C GLU A 68 -14.32 -3.00 -6.37
N LYS A 69 -14.25 -2.45 -5.15
CA LYS A 69 -14.24 -1.00 -4.94
C LYS A 69 -12.95 -0.37 -5.44
N PHE A 70 -11.81 -1.03 -5.23
CA PHE A 70 -10.53 -0.60 -5.78
C PHE A 70 -10.56 -0.50 -7.31
N GLU A 71 -11.11 -1.50 -8.01
CA GLU A 71 -11.25 -1.45 -9.47
C GLU A 71 -12.17 -0.32 -9.95
N GLU A 72 -13.26 -0.04 -9.22
CA GLU A 72 -14.15 1.08 -9.50
C GLU A 72 -13.41 2.43 -9.40
N VAL A 73 -12.67 2.64 -8.30
CA VAL A 73 -11.86 3.86 -8.08
C VAL A 73 -10.82 4.03 -9.20
N LEU A 74 -10.12 2.97 -9.58
CA LEU A 74 -9.15 3.03 -10.67
C LEU A 74 -9.80 3.34 -12.03
N LYS A 75 -10.96 2.77 -12.33
CA LYS A 75 -11.71 3.06 -13.57
C LYS A 75 -12.15 4.52 -13.60
N ASN A 76 -12.66 5.04 -12.48
CA ASN A 76 -13.07 6.43 -12.36
C ASN A 76 -11.88 7.39 -12.51
N ALA A 77 -10.77 7.09 -11.84
CA ALA A 77 -9.53 7.88 -11.92
C ALA A 77 -8.96 7.90 -13.35
N ARG A 78 -9.01 6.77 -14.07
CA ARG A 78 -8.57 6.68 -15.47
C ARG A 78 -9.43 7.52 -16.42
N ASN A 79 -10.73 7.56 -16.18
CA ASN A 79 -11.69 8.24 -17.05
C ASN A 79 -11.88 9.73 -16.72
N LYS A 80 -11.35 10.19 -15.56
CA LYS A 80 -11.28 11.61 -15.21
C LYS A 80 -10.32 12.30 -16.19
N LYS A 81 -10.90 12.91 -17.22
CA LYS A 81 -10.19 13.85 -18.09
C LYS A 81 -9.96 15.12 -17.28
N TYR A 82 -8.69 15.45 -17.03
CA TYR A 82 -8.30 16.74 -16.47
C TYR A 82 -8.62 17.86 -17.47
#